data_AF-A0A7W1MAL5-F1
#
_entry.id   AF-A0A7W1MAL5-F1
#
_cell.length_a   1.000
_cell.length_b   1.000
_cell.length_c   1.000
_cell.angle_alpha   90.00
_cell.angle_beta   90.00
_cell.angle_gamma   90.00
#
_symmetry.space_group_name_H-M   'P 1'
#
loop_
_entity.id
_entity.type
_entity.pdbx_description
1 polymer ?
#
loop_
_entity_poly.entity_id
_entity_poly.type
_entity_poly.pdbx_seq_one_letter_code
_entity_poly.pdbx_strand_id
1 'polypeptide(L)'
;VRRSKSVEVALLYLYLKGISSDDFSEVMPVLLGKEVVGFSADTVLRLRKQWKTELGEWNKRNLSSKNYVYVWADGIYFQARMEDDRQCMLVIIGATAEVKKELVGSIDGYRESVQSWGELVADLKARGLSIPPKLAIGDGALGFWKALEEVWPQTRHQRCWVHKTANIFNKN
;
A
#
# COMPACT_ATOMS: atom_id res chain seq x y z
N VAL A 1 1.30 -28.98 19.29
CA VAL A 1 0.03 -28.24 19.07
C VAL A 1 0.07 -27.61 17.69
N ARG A 2 -0.83 -28.04 16.80
CA ARG A 2 -0.96 -27.50 15.43
C ARG A 2 -1.50 -26.08 15.56
N ARG A 3 -0.64 -25.06 15.42
CA ARG A 3 -1.04 -23.64 15.47
C ARG A 3 -2.15 -23.44 14.43
N SER A 4 -3.36 -23.11 14.87
CA SER A 4 -4.48 -22.91 13.95
C SER A 4 -4.26 -21.59 13.21
N LYS A 5 -4.49 -21.57 11.90
CA LYS A 5 -4.45 -20.34 11.08
C LYS A 5 -5.23 -19.17 11.70
N SER A 6 -6.25 -19.46 12.51
CA SER A 6 -7.04 -18.44 13.21
C SER A 6 -6.24 -17.61 14.22
N VAL A 7 -5.22 -18.20 14.86
CA VAL A 7 -4.38 -17.52 15.86
C VAL A 7 -3.44 -16.51 15.22
N GLU A 8 -2.79 -16.86 14.10
CA GLU A 8 -1.91 -15.95 13.37
C GLU A 8 -2.69 -14.77 12.78
N VAL A 9 -3.94 -15.01 12.33
CA VAL A 9 -4.84 -13.96 11.86
C VAL A 9 -5.26 -13.01 12.99
N ALA A 10 -5.51 -13.52 14.20
CA ALA A 10 -5.84 -12.68 15.34
C ALA A 10 -4.66 -11.78 15.76
N LEU A 11 -3.43 -12.34 15.77
CA LEU A 11 -2.20 -11.58 16.00
C LEU A 11 -2.02 -10.45 14.96
N LEU A 12 -2.23 -10.77 13.69
CA LEU A 12 -2.18 -9.80 12.60
C LEU A 12 -3.22 -8.68 12.82
N TYR A 13 -4.45 -9.03 13.16
CA TYR A 13 -5.51 -8.06 13.39
C TYR A 13 -5.14 -7.09 14.52
N LEU A 14 -4.62 -7.60 15.63
CA LEU A 14 -4.20 -6.80 16.78
C LEU A 14 -2.99 -5.91 16.46
N TYR A 15 -2.06 -6.41 15.64
CA TYR A 15 -0.91 -5.63 15.17
C TYR A 15 -1.37 -4.48 14.26
N LEU A 16 -2.29 -4.75 13.32
CA LEU A 16 -2.90 -3.73 12.46
C LEU A 16 -3.75 -2.71 13.24
N LYS A 17 -4.23 -3.06 14.44
CA LYS A 17 -4.90 -2.13 15.35
C LYS A 17 -3.94 -1.28 16.19
N GLY A 18 -2.62 -1.45 16.03
CA GLY A 18 -1.61 -0.58 16.62
C GLY A 18 -1.13 -1.00 18.01
N ILE A 19 -1.39 -2.25 18.43
CA ILE A 19 -0.80 -2.80 19.65
C ILE A 19 0.71 -2.97 19.42
N SER A 20 1.54 -2.47 20.34
CA SER A 20 3.00 -2.64 20.24
C SER A 20 3.36 -4.11 20.33
N SER A 21 4.36 -4.56 19.57
CA SER A 21 4.89 -5.92 19.61
C SER A 21 5.24 -6.38 21.04
N ASP A 22 5.68 -5.44 21.88
CA ASP A 22 6.08 -5.69 23.27
C ASP A 22 4.86 -5.92 24.19
N ASP A 23 3.76 -5.22 23.93
CA ASP A 23 2.52 -5.30 24.71
C ASP A 23 1.74 -6.59 24.47
N PHE A 24 2.03 -7.33 23.39
CA PHE A 24 1.32 -8.59 23.09
C PHE A 24 1.46 -9.61 24.22
N SER A 25 2.63 -9.68 24.85
CA SER A 25 2.86 -10.60 25.96
C SER A 25 1.95 -10.32 27.17
N GLU A 26 1.53 -9.07 27.35
CA GLU A 26 0.62 -8.63 28.41
C GLU A 26 -0.85 -8.72 28.00
N VAL A 27 -1.18 -8.36 26.75
CA VAL A 27 -2.57 -8.27 26.26
C VAL A 27 -3.15 -9.66 25.93
N MET A 28 -2.34 -10.60 25.43
CA MET A 28 -2.87 -11.88 24.96
C MET A 28 -3.46 -12.78 26.07
N PRO A 29 -2.85 -12.91 27.27
CA PRO A 29 -3.46 -13.66 28.37
C PRO A 29 -4.80 -13.08 28.84
N VAL A 30 -5.01 -11.77 28.69
CA VAL A 30 -6.26 -11.07 29.04
C VAL A 30 -7.36 -11.36 28.01
N LEU A 31 -7.03 -11.32 26.72
CA LEU A 31 -8.01 -11.51 25.64
C LEU A 31 -8.37 -12.98 25.37
N LEU A 32 -7.42 -13.89 25.53
CA LEU A 32 -7.56 -15.29 25.09
C LEU A 32 -7.39 -16.32 26.22
N GLY A 33 -7.08 -15.85 27.44
CA GLY A 33 -6.88 -16.70 28.63
C GLY A 33 -5.42 -17.07 28.87
N LYS A 34 -5.09 -17.43 30.11
CA LYS A 34 -3.71 -17.72 30.58
C LYS A 34 -3.08 -18.98 29.97
N GLU A 35 -3.87 -19.84 29.33
CA GLU A 35 -3.41 -21.09 28.72
C GLU A 35 -2.85 -20.91 27.31
N VAL A 36 -2.77 -19.67 26.83
CA VAL A 36 -2.40 -19.34 25.46
C VAL A 36 -0.87 -19.39 25.31
N VAL A 37 -0.37 -20.55 24.91
CA VAL A 37 1.06 -20.79 24.64
C VAL A 37 1.36 -20.49 23.16
N GLY A 38 2.25 -19.54 22.90
CA GLY A 38 2.75 -19.25 21.53
C GLY A 38 2.55 -17.83 21.02
N PHE A 39 2.15 -16.89 21.88
CA PHE A 39 2.01 -15.47 21.55
C PHE A 39 3.13 -14.64 22.19
N SER A 40 4.38 -15.04 21.94
CA SER A 40 5.57 -14.32 22.39
C SER A 40 5.95 -13.21 21.42
N ALA A 41 6.70 -12.21 21.90
CA ALA A 41 7.33 -11.19 21.05
C ALA A 41 8.15 -11.83 19.90
N ASP A 42 8.82 -12.96 20.16
CA ASP A 42 9.54 -13.75 19.16
C ASP A 42 8.63 -14.26 18.02
N THR A 43 7.39 -14.64 18.32
CA THR A 43 6.42 -15.05 17.30
C THR A 43 6.01 -13.89 16.40
N VAL A 44 5.81 -12.70 16.98
CA VAL A 44 5.50 -11.47 16.22
C VAL A 44 6.69 -11.06 15.34
N LEU A 45 7.91 -11.13 15.86
CA LEU A 45 9.13 -10.86 15.08
C LEU A 45 9.30 -11.81 13.89
N ARG A 46 9.04 -13.11 14.09
CA ARG A 46 9.07 -14.12 13.02
C ARG A 46 8.02 -13.82 11.96
N LEU A 47 6.78 -13.51 12.35
CA LEU A 47 5.70 -13.15 11.42
C LEU A 47 6.05 -11.89 10.62
N ARG A 48 6.59 -10.85 11.27
CA ARG A 48 7.06 -9.63 10.60
C ARG A 48 8.14 -9.94 9.56
N LYS A 49 9.09 -10.82 9.88
CA LYS A 49 10.13 -11.24 8.93
C LYS A 49 9.53 -11.94 7.71
N GLN A 50 8.57 -12.83 7.93
CA GLN A 50 7.84 -13.50 6.85
C GLN A 50 7.10 -12.49 5.96
N TRP A 51 6.35 -11.55 6.55
CA TRP A 51 5.62 -10.54 5.78
C TRP A 51 6.52 -9.60 5.00
N LYS A 52 7.72 -9.27 5.53
CA LYS A 52 8.72 -8.52 4.76
C LYS A 52 9.16 -9.28 3.51
N THR A 53 9.35 -10.60 3.62
CA THR A 53 9.66 -11.45 2.46
C THR A 53 8.50 -11.46 1.47
N GLU A 54 7.27 -11.71 1.94
CA GLU A 54 6.06 -11.74 1.09
C GLU A 54 5.82 -10.39 0.39
N LEU A 55 6.03 -9.28 1.07
CA LEU A 55 5.96 -7.94 0.48
C LEU A 55 7.04 -7.75 -0.59
N GLY A 56 8.26 -8.22 -0.34
CA GLY A 56 9.36 -8.18 -1.32
C GLY A 56 9.06 -9.00 -2.58
N GLU A 57 8.47 -10.17 -2.43
CA GLU A 57 8.00 -11.01 -3.55
C GLU A 57 6.84 -10.35 -4.30
N TRP A 58 5.86 -9.82 -3.57
CA TRP A 58 4.72 -9.12 -4.14
C TRP A 58 5.15 -7.86 -4.92
N ASN A 59 6.15 -7.13 -4.42
CA ASN A 59 6.73 -5.98 -5.10
C ASN A 59 7.49 -6.35 -6.39
N LYS A 60 7.90 -7.61 -6.57
CA LYS A 60 8.59 -8.11 -7.77
C LYS A 60 7.69 -8.94 -8.69
N ARG A 61 6.42 -9.11 -8.33
CA ARG A 61 5.50 -9.99 -9.07
C ARG A 61 5.36 -9.56 -10.53
N ASN A 62 5.14 -10.54 -11.40
CA ASN A 62 4.91 -10.32 -12.81
C ASN A 62 3.54 -9.66 -13.06
N LEU A 63 3.51 -8.61 -13.88
CA LEU A 63 2.32 -7.86 -14.27
C LEU A 63 1.94 -8.01 -15.76
N SER A 64 2.61 -8.89 -16.51
CA SER A 64 2.40 -9.06 -17.96
C SER A 64 1.01 -9.58 -18.34
N SER A 65 0.35 -10.29 -17.44
CA SER A 65 -1.04 -10.75 -17.63
C SER A 65 -2.07 -9.71 -17.21
N LYS A 66 -1.65 -8.55 -16.69
CA LYS A 66 -2.55 -7.53 -16.17
C LYS A 66 -2.94 -6.53 -17.25
N ASN A 67 -4.21 -6.17 -17.26
CA ASN A 67 -4.77 -5.13 -18.11
C ASN A 67 -5.69 -4.25 -17.27
N TYR A 68 -5.20 -3.08 -16.87
CA TYR A 68 -5.97 -2.12 -16.08
C TYR A 68 -6.62 -1.10 -17.01
N VAL A 69 -7.95 -1.00 -16.96
CA VAL A 69 -8.66 0.03 -17.73
C VAL A 69 -8.52 1.39 -17.05
N TYR A 70 -8.62 1.40 -15.73
CA TYR A 70 -8.52 2.60 -14.89
C TYR A 70 -7.44 2.41 -13.84
N VAL A 71 -6.70 3.48 -13.53
CA VAL A 71 -5.82 3.52 -12.37
C VAL A 71 -6.10 4.76 -11.52
N TRP A 72 -5.99 4.61 -10.21
CA TRP A 72 -6.03 5.68 -9.23
C TRP A 72 -4.66 5.79 -8.57
N ALA A 73 -4.12 7.00 -8.52
CA ALA A 73 -2.88 7.32 -7.85
C ALA A 73 -3.16 8.23 -6.66
N ASP A 74 -2.57 7.91 -5.51
CA ASP A 74 -2.73 8.68 -4.28
C ASP A 74 -1.47 8.67 -3.41
N GLY A 75 -1.32 9.71 -2.59
CA GLY A 75 -0.27 9.85 -1.59
C GLY A 75 -0.86 9.71 -0.18
N ILE A 76 -0.55 8.62 0.51
CA ILE A 76 -1.04 8.38 1.87
C ILE A 76 0.00 8.91 2.86
N TYR A 77 -0.33 10.00 3.54
CA TYR A 77 0.51 10.57 4.59
C TYR A 77 0.28 9.87 5.92
N PHE A 78 1.37 9.47 6.57
CA PHE A 78 1.34 8.93 7.93
C PHE A 78 2.42 9.58 8.78
N GLN A 79 2.10 9.74 10.05
CA GLN A 79 3.04 10.22 11.06
C GLN A 79 3.61 9.02 11.80
N ALA A 80 4.79 8.57 11.39
CA ALA A 80 5.54 7.60 12.17
C ALA A 80 5.95 8.26 13.49
N ARG A 81 5.79 7.55 14.62
CA ARG A 81 6.17 8.08 15.94
C ARG A 81 7.66 8.45 15.92
N MET A 82 8.00 9.66 16.38
CA MET A 82 9.35 10.20 16.57
C MET A 82 10.09 10.73 15.31
N GLU A 83 9.46 10.83 14.14
CA GLU A 83 10.06 11.54 12.99
C GLU A 83 9.41 12.92 12.78
N ASP A 84 10.23 13.95 12.54
CA ASP A 84 9.77 15.32 12.28
C ASP A 84 9.09 15.45 10.89
N ASP A 85 9.43 14.56 9.95
CA ASP A 85 8.90 14.57 8.59
C ASP A 85 7.69 13.63 8.44
N ARG A 86 6.64 14.12 7.78
CA ARG A 86 5.51 13.25 7.37
C ARG A 86 5.96 12.34 6.24
N GLN A 87 6.04 11.05 6.51
CA GLN A 87 6.25 10.04 5.47
C GLN A 87 5.01 9.94 4.58
N CYS A 88 5.21 9.71 3.28
CA CYS A 88 4.15 9.63 2.28
C CYS A 88 4.30 8.35 1.44
N MET A 89 3.36 7.41 1.56
CA MET A 89 3.35 6.23 0.70
C MET A 89 2.59 6.54 -0.58
N LEU A 90 3.26 6.37 -1.71
CA LEU A 90 2.63 6.50 -3.02
C LEU A 90 1.96 5.18 -3.38
N VAL A 91 0.71 5.24 -3.79
CA VAL A 91 -0.12 4.07 -4.05
C VAL A 91 -0.78 4.16 -5.41
N ILE A 92 -0.77 3.07 -6.16
CA ILE A 92 -1.56 2.90 -7.39
C ILE A 92 -2.54 1.74 -7.22
N ILE A 93 -3.83 2.03 -7.35
CA ILE A 93 -4.91 1.05 -7.45
C ILE A 93 -5.36 0.96 -8.90
N GLY A 94 -5.57 -0.25 -9.42
CA GLY A 94 -5.99 -0.49 -10.79
C GLY A 94 -7.31 -1.24 -10.83
N ALA A 95 -8.16 -0.94 -11.80
CA ALA A 95 -9.34 -1.74 -12.12
C ALA A 95 -9.11 -2.51 -13.42
N THR A 96 -9.30 -3.83 -13.39
CA THR A 96 -9.23 -4.67 -14.58
C THR A 96 -10.40 -4.43 -15.53
N ALA A 97 -10.41 -5.06 -16.71
CA ALA A 97 -11.53 -5.01 -17.64
C ALA A 97 -12.83 -5.55 -17.04
N GLU A 98 -12.73 -6.50 -16.11
CA GLU A 98 -13.83 -7.06 -15.32
C GLU A 98 -14.18 -6.20 -14.09
N VAL A 99 -13.63 -4.98 -14.00
CA VAL A 99 -13.89 -4.00 -12.94
C VAL A 99 -13.43 -4.48 -11.54
N LYS A 100 -12.51 -5.45 -11.50
CA LYS A 100 -11.90 -5.85 -10.23
C LYS A 100 -10.81 -4.86 -9.84
N LYS A 101 -10.96 -4.22 -8.69
CA LYS A 101 -9.95 -3.33 -8.11
C LYS A 101 -8.87 -4.14 -7.40
N GLU A 102 -7.61 -3.80 -7.65
CA GLU A 102 -6.47 -4.38 -6.95
C GLU A 102 -5.37 -3.34 -6.74
N LEU A 103 -4.58 -3.53 -5.68
CA LEU A 103 -3.38 -2.76 -5.46
C LEU A 103 -2.35 -3.15 -6.53
N VAL A 104 -1.87 -2.18 -7.30
CA VAL A 104 -0.96 -2.40 -8.44
C VAL A 104 0.48 -2.24 -7.99
N GLY A 105 0.76 -1.17 -7.26
CA GLY A 105 2.07 -0.93 -6.69
C GLY A 105 2.01 0.12 -5.61
N SER A 106 3.04 0.12 -4.77
CA SER A 106 3.25 1.14 -3.76
C SER A 106 4.74 1.28 -3.48
N ILE A 107 5.17 2.50 -3.15
CA ILE A 107 6.51 2.75 -2.63
C ILE A 107 6.43 3.69 -1.43
N ASP A 108 7.39 3.54 -0.52
CA ASP A 108 7.63 4.52 0.53
C ASP A 108 8.24 5.76 -0.14
N GLY A 109 7.46 6.84 -0.23
CA GLY A 109 7.92 8.13 -0.71
C GLY A 109 8.34 9.02 0.45
N TYR A 110 9.38 9.82 0.23
CA TYR A 110 9.69 10.92 1.15
C TYR A 110 8.70 12.08 0.94
N ARG A 111 8.31 12.35 -0.32
CA ARG A 111 7.27 13.33 -0.76
C ARG A 111 6.66 12.88 -2.10
N GLU A 112 5.53 13.48 -2.51
CA GLU A 112 4.94 13.33 -3.85
C GLU A 112 5.77 14.02 -4.96
N SER A 113 7.02 13.59 -5.13
CA SER A 113 7.93 14.13 -6.14
C SER A 113 7.73 13.46 -7.50
N VAL A 114 8.12 14.15 -8.59
CA VAL A 114 8.18 13.55 -9.94
C VAL A 114 9.06 12.30 -9.94
N GLN A 115 10.18 12.35 -9.22
CA GLN A 115 11.13 11.24 -9.14
C GLN A 115 10.49 10.00 -8.52
N SER A 116 9.86 10.14 -7.35
CA SER A 116 9.24 9.00 -6.65
C SER A 116 8.09 8.39 -7.46
N TRP A 117 7.27 9.23 -8.10
CA TRP A 117 6.25 8.71 -9.02
C TRP A 117 6.87 8.03 -10.25
N GLY A 118 7.95 8.60 -10.80
CA GLY A 118 8.71 8.03 -11.90
C GLY A 118 9.26 6.64 -11.58
N GLU A 119 9.86 6.48 -10.40
CA GLU A 119 10.36 5.20 -9.89
C GLU A 119 9.24 4.15 -9.83
N LEU A 120 8.09 4.48 -9.22
CA LEU A 120 6.96 3.54 -9.12
C LEU A 120 6.39 3.18 -10.50
N VAL A 121 6.16 4.16 -11.37
CA VAL A 121 5.55 3.93 -12.70
C VAL A 121 6.52 3.15 -13.62
N ALA A 122 7.81 3.47 -13.58
CA ALA A 122 8.83 2.74 -14.33
C ALA A 122 8.99 1.30 -13.84
N ASP A 123 8.98 1.08 -12.52
CA ASP A 123 9.03 -0.26 -11.93
C ASP A 123 7.83 -1.11 -12.36
N LEU A 124 6.62 -0.55 -12.39
CA LEU A 124 5.42 -1.25 -12.87
C LEU A 124 5.58 -1.72 -14.33
N LYS A 125 6.11 -0.85 -15.20
CA LYS A 125 6.40 -1.21 -16.59
C LYS A 125 7.47 -2.29 -16.68
N ALA A 126 8.54 -2.19 -15.87
CA ALA A 126 9.62 -3.18 -15.82
C ALA A 126 9.13 -4.56 -15.35
N ARG A 127 8.13 -4.60 -14.46
CA ARG A 127 7.45 -5.84 -14.03
C ARG A 127 6.53 -6.46 -15.08
N GLY A 128 6.38 -5.80 -16.23
CA GLY A 128 5.65 -6.32 -17.37
C GLY A 128 4.29 -5.67 -17.60
N LEU A 129 3.91 -4.61 -16.87
CA LEU A 129 2.68 -3.86 -17.17
C LEU A 129 2.83 -3.07 -18.47
N SER A 130 2.72 -3.77 -19.60
CA SER A 130 3.02 -3.25 -20.93
C SER A 130 1.85 -2.49 -21.54
N ILE A 131 0.62 -2.91 -21.23
CA ILE A 131 -0.60 -2.26 -21.70
C ILE A 131 -0.85 -1.02 -20.84
N PRO A 132 -0.79 0.20 -21.43
CA PRO A 132 -1.07 1.42 -20.70
C PRO A 132 -2.54 1.44 -20.24
N PRO A 133 -2.83 1.95 -19.04
CA PRO A 133 -4.22 2.17 -18.64
C PRO A 133 -4.89 3.21 -19.53
N LYS A 134 -6.20 3.08 -19.75
CA LYS A 134 -6.94 4.04 -20.60
C LYS A 134 -7.10 5.39 -19.91
N LEU A 135 -7.26 5.38 -18.59
CA LEU A 135 -7.47 6.57 -17.79
C LEU A 135 -6.78 6.44 -16.43
N ALA A 136 -5.97 7.44 -16.10
CA ALA A 136 -5.39 7.62 -14.78
C ALA A 136 -6.09 8.75 -14.03
N ILE A 137 -6.36 8.51 -12.75
CA ILE A 137 -7.10 9.37 -11.86
C ILE A 137 -6.22 9.67 -10.66
N GLY A 138 -5.97 10.93 -10.36
CA GLY A 138 -5.13 11.32 -9.23
C GLY A 138 -5.59 12.64 -8.63
N ASP A 139 -5.08 12.98 -7.45
CA ASP A 139 -5.12 14.38 -7.04
C ASP A 139 -4.24 15.21 -8.00
N GLY A 140 -4.31 16.53 -7.97
CA GLY A 140 -3.55 17.45 -8.83
C GLY A 140 -2.02 17.38 -8.69
N ALA A 141 -1.47 16.28 -8.17
CA ALA A 141 -0.05 16.00 -8.02
C ALA A 141 0.68 16.07 -9.37
N LEU A 142 1.32 17.22 -9.62
CA LEU A 142 2.12 17.48 -10.83
C LEU A 142 3.22 16.43 -11.05
N GLY A 143 3.68 15.79 -9.97
CA GLY A 143 4.67 14.71 -10.00
C GLY A 143 4.20 13.48 -10.76
N PHE A 144 3.00 13.00 -10.44
CA PHE A 144 2.44 11.79 -11.03
C PHE A 144 2.17 11.96 -12.52
N TRP A 145 1.57 13.09 -12.92
CA TRP A 145 1.22 13.33 -14.32
C TRP A 145 2.44 13.33 -15.24
N LYS A 146 3.54 13.97 -14.81
CA LYS A 146 4.79 13.98 -15.58
C LYS A 146 5.38 12.57 -15.72
N ALA A 147 5.47 11.83 -14.61
CA ALA A 147 5.96 10.45 -14.62
C ALA A 147 5.12 9.55 -15.54
N LEU A 148 3.80 9.75 -15.53
CA LEU A 148 2.87 8.99 -16.33
C LEU A 148 3.02 9.28 -17.83
N GLU A 149 3.20 10.55 -18.22
CA GLU A 149 3.42 10.96 -19.62
C GLU A 149 4.72 10.39 -20.20
N GLU A 150 5.77 10.31 -19.38
CA GLU A 150 7.05 9.72 -19.81
C GLU A 150 6.93 8.21 -20.08
N VAL A 151 6.11 7.50 -19.32
CA VAL A 151 6.02 6.04 -19.37
C VAL A 151 4.90 5.53 -20.28
N TRP A 152 3.74 6.18 -20.25
CA TRP A 152 2.50 5.84 -20.96
C TRP A 152 1.79 7.11 -21.50
N PRO A 153 2.35 7.76 -22.54
CA PRO A 153 1.83 9.04 -23.06
C PRO A 153 0.41 8.96 -23.64
N GLN A 154 -0.11 7.76 -23.93
CA GLN A 154 -1.46 7.55 -24.44
C GLN A 154 -2.52 7.49 -23.34
N THR A 155 -2.12 7.36 -22.07
CA THR A 155 -3.04 7.31 -20.93
C THR A 155 -3.68 8.68 -20.73
N ARG A 156 -5.01 8.74 -20.66
CA ARG A 156 -5.72 9.99 -20.37
C ARG A 156 -5.64 10.33 -18.89
N HIS A 157 -5.70 11.61 -18.57
CA HIS A 157 -5.67 12.08 -17.17
C HIS A 157 -7.02 12.65 -16.75
N GLN A 158 -7.42 12.35 -15.52
CA GLN A 158 -8.56 12.97 -14.87
C GLN A 158 -8.22 13.30 -13.42
N ARG A 159 -8.65 14.47 -12.93
CA ARG A 159 -8.57 14.76 -11.49
C ARG A 159 -9.64 14.01 -10.72
N CYS A 160 -9.25 13.48 -9.56
CA CYS A 160 -10.16 12.78 -8.67
C CYS A 160 -11.22 13.74 -8.11
N TRP A 161 -12.50 13.40 -8.33
CA TRP A 161 -13.63 14.17 -7.79
C TRP A 161 -13.66 14.15 -6.27
N VAL A 162 -13.28 13.04 -5.61
CA VAL A 162 -13.25 12.94 -4.14
C VAL A 162 -12.28 13.96 -3.55
N HIS A 163 -11.03 13.98 -4.04
CA HIS A 163 -10.04 14.97 -3.60
C HIS A 163 -10.46 16.39 -3.96
N LYS A 164 -11.00 16.61 -5.15
CA LYS A 164 -11.45 17.95 -5.55
C LYS A 164 -12.55 18.49 -4.64
N THR A 165 -13.50 17.63 -4.28
CA THR A 165 -14.63 17.96 -3.40
C THR A 165 -14.16 18.16 -1.96
N ALA A 166 -13.30 17.29 -1.44
CA ALA A 166 -12.69 17.47 -0.11
C ALA A 166 -11.88 18.78 -0.02
N ASN A 167 -11.11 19.12 -1.06
CA ASN A 167 -10.35 20.37 -1.12
C ASN A 167 -11.23 21.64 -1.16
N ILE A 168 -12.48 21.52 -1.62
CA ILE A 168 -13.45 22.63 -1.59
C ILE A 168 -14.08 22.73 -0.20
N PHE A 169 -14.44 21.59 0.42
CA PHE A 169 -15.08 21.57 1.73
C PHE A 169 -14.13 21.86 2.91
N ASN A 170 -12.85 21.53 2.80
CA ASN A 170 -11.83 21.81 3.83
C ASN A 170 -11.28 23.24 3.79
N LYS A 171 -11.84 24.12 2.95
CA LYS A 171 -11.43 25.54 2.82
C LYS A 171 -12.32 26.53 3.60
N ASN A 172 -13.14 26.05 4.53
CA ASN A 172 -13.94 26.87 5.45
C ASN A 172 -13.46 26.71 6.89
#